data_AF-A0ABC8RAA4-F1
#
_entry.id   AF-A0ABC8RAA4-F1
#
_cell.length_a   1.000
_cell.length_b   1.000
_cell.length_c   1.000
_cell.angle_alpha   90.00
_cell.angle_beta   90.00
_cell.angle_gamma   90.00
#
_symmetry.space_group_name_H-M   'P 1'
#
loop_
_entity.id
_entity.type
_entity.pdbx_description
1 polymer ?
#
loop_
_entity_poly.entity_id
_entity_poly.type
_entity_poly.pdbx_seq_one_letter_code
_entity_poly.pdbx_strand_id
1 'polypeptide(L)'
;MHEYNLTPHSLYAAVSVGLETETIIAVLNKLSKTKLPKETIDFIQASTANYGKVKLVLKKNRYFIESPFPEVLKRLLKDEVISRARISTED
;
A
#
# COMPACT_ATOMS: atom_id res chain seq x y z
N MET A 1 3.23 -29.77 -10.39
CA MET A 1 3.51 -29.10 -9.11
C MET A 1 3.89 -27.67 -9.45
N HIS A 2 3.27 -26.67 -8.82
CA HIS A 2 3.53 -25.25 -9.10
C HIS A 2 4.27 -24.62 -7.91
N GLU A 3 5.24 -23.78 -8.21
CA GLU A 3 6.01 -23.03 -7.23
C GLU A 3 5.69 -21.54 -7.40
N TYR A 4 5.44 -20.86 -6.29
CA TYR A 4 5.11 -19.44 -6.26
C TYR A 4 6.06 -18.73 -5.31
N ASN A 5 6.47 -17.52 -5.69
CA ASN A 5 7.33 -16.68 -4.88
C ASN A 5 6.55 -15.45 -4.36
N LEU A 6 6.66 -15.18 -3.07
CA LEU A 6 6.06 -14.00 -2.46
C LEU A 6 7.03 -12.82 -2.57
N THR A 7 6.60 -11.76 -3.25
CA THR A 7 7.41 -10.55 -3.43
C THR A 7 6.68 -9.32 -2.86
N PRO A 8 7.40 -8.21 -2.57
CA PRO A 8 6.74 -6.98 -2.15
C PRO A 8 5.75 -6.47 -3.20
N HIS A 9 6.05 -6.67 -4.48
CA HIS A 9 5.21 -6.26 -5.61
C HIS A 9 3.91 -7.08 -5.69
N SER A 10 3.98 -8.40 -5.47
CA SER A 10 2.76 -9.23 -5.46
C SER A 10 1.84 -8.85 -4.29
N LEU A 11 2.41 -8.52 -3.13
CA LEU A 11 1.65 -8.02 -1.98
C LEU A 11 1.04 -6.64 -2.23
N TYR A 12 1.77 -5.75 -2.90
CA TYR A 12 1.24 -4.46 -3.34
C TYR A 12 0.02 -4.61 -4.25
N ALA A 13 0.10 -5.49 -5.24
CA ALA A 13 -1.01 -5.77 -6.16
C ALA A 13 -2.22 -6.32 -5.41
N ALA A 14 -2.01 -7.25 -4.47
CA ALA A 14 -3.07 -7.82 -3.63
C ALA A 14 -3.78 -6.75 -2.79
N VAL A 15 -3.04 -5.86 -2.12
CA VAL A 15 -3.65 -4.78 -1.31
C VAL A 15 -4.35 -3.74 -2.19
N SER A 16 -3.81 -3.47 -3.38
CA SER A 16 -4.41 -2.52 -4.33
C SER A 16 -5.77 -2.95 -4.86
N VAL A 17 -6.05 -4.27 -4.90
CA VAL A 17 -7.38 -4.81 -5.23
C VAL A 17 -8.32 -4.90 -4.02
N GLY A 18 -7.85 -4.50 -2.83
CA GLY A 18 -8.66 -4.45 -1.61
C GLY A 18 -8.48 -5.61 -0.64
N LEU A 19 -7.43 -6.43 -0.78
CA LEU A 19 -7.14 -7.46 0.23
C LEU A 19 -6.47 -6.85 1.46
N GLU A 20 -7.01 -7.17 2.63
CA GLU A 20 -6.45 -6.76 3.91
C GLU A 20 -5.27 -7.66 4.32
N THR A 21 -4.26 -7.06 4.95
CA THR A 21 -3.05 -7.75 5.45
C THR A 21 -3.39 -8.98 6.29
N GLU A 22 -4.32 -8.84 7.23
CA GLU A 22 -4.73 -9.90 8.14
C GLU A 22 -5.41 -11.05 7.39
N THR A 23 -6.21 -10.72 6.37
CA THR A 23 -6.86 -11.71 5.51
C THR A 23 -5.83 -12.54 4.75
N ILE A 24 -4.77 -11.91 4.21
CA ILE A 24 -3.68 -12.62 3.52
C ILE A 24 -3.03 -13.65 4.47
N ILE A 25 -2.67 -13.23 5.69
CA ILE A 25 -2.03 -14.10 6.69
C ILE A 25 -2.97 -15.24 7.11
N ALA A 26 -4.25 -14.92 7.37
CA ALA A 26 -5.24 -15.92 7.80
C ALA A 26 -5.48 -17.00 6.74
N VAL A 27 -5.59 -16.60 5.46
CA VAL A 27 -5.78 -17.54 4.35
C VAL A 27 -4.53 -18.40 4.14
N LEU A 28 -3.33 -17.81 4.15
CA LEU A 28 -2.10 -18.58 4.05
C LEU A 28 -1.97 -19.60 5.19
N ASN A 29 -2.30 -19.21 6.43
CA ASN A 29 -2.25 -20.11 7.58
C ASN A 29 -3.29 -21.23 7.51
N LYS A 30 -4.45 -20.97 6.90
CA LYS A 30 -5.49 -21.99 6.66
C LYS A 30 -5.11 -22.98 5.56
N LEU A 31 -4.45 -22.51 4.51
CA LEU A 31 -4.08 -23.34 3.34
C LEU A 31 -2.72 -24.03 3.49
N SER A 32 -1.88 -23.52 4.38
CA SER A 32 -0.56 -24.10 4.63
C SER A 32 -0.66 -25.42 5.39
N LYS A 33 0.11 -26.41 4.94
CA LYS A 33 0.23 -27.71 5.62
C LYS A 33 1.07 -27.61 6.91
N THR A 34 1.79 -26.52 7.09
CA THR A 34 2.63 -26.21 8.24
C THR A 34 2.30 -24.84 8.79
N LYS A 35 2.62 -24.56 10.06
CA LYS A 35 2.50 -23.20 10.59
C LYS A 35 3.36 -22.24 9.77
N LEU A 36 2.82 -21.04 9.50
CA LEU A 36 3.61 -20.00 8.84
C LEU A 36 4.77 -19.56 9.76
N PRO A 37 6.00 -19.45 9.23
CA PRO A 37 7.10 -18.83 9.95
C PRO A 37 6.78 -17.38 10.29
N LYS A 38 7.28 -16.93 11.44
CA LYS A 38 7.11 -15.53 11.88
C LYS A 38 7.69 -14.54 10.87
N GLU A 39 8.82 -14.88 10.27
CA GLU A 39 9.49 -14.06 9.24
C GLU A 39 8.58 -13.78 8.03
N THR A 40 7.77 -14.74 7.60
CA THR A 40 6.81 -14.54 6.50
C THR A 40 5.70 -13.59 6.92
N ILE A 41 5.21 -13.70 8.16
CA ILE A 41 4.17 -12.81 8.69
C ILE A 41 4.71 -11.38 8.79
N ASP A 42 5.90 -11.22 9.37
CA ASP A 42 6.56 -9.93 9.52
C ASP A 42 6.84 -9.30 8.14
N PHE A 43 7.26 -10.11 7.16
CA PHE A 43 7.47 -9.66 5.79
C PHE A 43 6.17 -9.17 5.12
N ILE A 44 5.06 -9.90 5.30
CA ILE A 44 3.76 -9.49 4.78
C ILE A 44 3.34 -8.17 5.42
N GLN A 45 3.40 -8.06 6.74
CA GLN A 45 3.03 -6.85 7.48
C GLN A 45 3.89 -5.65 7.09
N ALA A 46 5.21 -5.81 7.05
CA ALA A 46 6.14 -4.74 6.68
C ALA A 46 5.90 -4.26 5.24
N SER A 47 5.62 -5.20 4.33
CA SER A 47 5.31 -4.86 2.94
C SER A 47 3.98 -4.12 2.85
N THR A 48 2.91 -4.59 3.48
CA THR A 48 1.57 -4.05 3.28
C THR A 48 1.24 -2.80 4.10
N ALA A 49 1.97 -2.51 5.18
CA ALA A 49 1.65 -1.44 6.12
C ALA A 49 1.55 -0.03 5.51
N ASN A 50 2.20 0.23 4.37
CA ASN A 50 2.22 1.55 3.74
C ASN A 50 1.38 1.65 2.45
N TYR A 51 0.76 0.55 2.03
CA TYR A 51 -0.01 0.52 0.78
C TYR A 51 -1.45 0.99 0.95
N GLY A 52 -2.05 1.50 -0.13
CA GLY A 52 -3.43 2.00 -0.13
C GLY A 52 -3.65 3.33 0.61
N LYS A 53 -2.60 3.93 1.19
CA LYS A 53 -2.73 5.17 1.95
C LYS A 53 -2.91 6.41 1.08
N VAL A 54 -2.52 6.38 -0.19
CA VAL A 54 -2.53 7.55 -1.08
C VAL A 54 -2.93 7.11 -2.49
N LYS A 55 -3.73 7.93 -3.17
CA LYS A 55 -4.20 7.70 -4.53
C LYS A 55 -3.95 8.94 -5.40
N LEU A 56 -3.35 8.75 -6.56
CA LEU A 56 -3.31 9.76 -7.62
C LEU A 56 -4.60 9.67 -8.44
N VAL A 57 -5.35 10.77 -8.54
CA VAL A 57 -6.65 10.82 -9.22
C VAL A 57 -6.64 11.94 -10.25
N LEU A 58 -7.17 11.67 -11.45
CA LEU A 58 -7.40 12.67 -12.47
C LEU A 58 -8.87 13.12 -12.42
N LYS A 59 -9.13 14.39 -12.13
CA LYS A 59 -10.48 14.99 -12.15
C LYS A 59 -10.45 16.27 -12.97
N LYS A 60 -11.34 16.41 -13.95
CA LYS A 60 -11.44 17.62 -14.81
C LYS A 60 -10.07 18.06 -15.37
N ASN A 61 -9.31 17.09 -15.91
CA ASN A 61 -7.96 17.29 -16.46
C ASN A 61 -6.91 17.84 -15.47
N ARG A 62 -7.12 17.66 -14.16
CA ARG A 62 -6.17 18.02 -13.10
C ARG A 62 -5.85 16.81 -12.24
N TYR A 63 -4.57 16.64 -11.90
CA TYR A 63 -4.09 15.58 -11.02
C TYR A 63 -4.24 15.99 -9.55
N PHE A 64 -4.80 15.09 -8.75
CA PHE A 64 -5.00 15.23 -7.32
C PHE A 64 -4.37 14.07 -6.59
N ILE A 65 -3.81 14.36 -5.42
CA ILE A 65 -3.37 13.35 -4.46
C ILE A 65 -4.45 13.26 -3.37
N GLU A 66 -5.14 12.13 -3.31
CA GLU A 66 -6.22 11.87 -2.35
C GLU A 66 -5.81 10.78 -1.37
N SER A 67 -6.25 10.92 -0.13
CA SER A 67 -6.03 9.94 0.92
C SER A 67 -7.17 10.03 1.93
N PRO A 68 -7.71 8.91 2.43
CA PRO A 68 -8.64 8.92 3.55
C PRO A 68 -7.92 9.21 4.89
N PHE A 69 -6.59 9.30 4.89
CA PHE A 69 -5.73 9.46 6.06
C PHE A 69 -5.08 10.87 6.07
N PRO A 70 -5.65 11.86 6.76
CA PRO A 70 -5.15 13.25 6.74
C PRO A 70 -3.69 13.40 7.20
N GLU A 71 -3.23 12.55 8.11
CA GLU A 71 -1.86 12.48 8.62
C GLU A 71 -0.86 12.16 7.51
N VAL A 72 -1.26 11.34 6.53
CA VAL A 72 -0.41 11.00 5.38
C VAL A 72 -0.26 12.21 4.46
N LEU A 73 -1.36 12.92 4.18
CA LEU A 73 -1.30 14.16 3.38
C LEU A 73 -0.43 15.22 4.08
N LYS A 74 -0.57 15.40 5.39
CA LYS A 74 0.28 16.30 6.17
C LYS A 74 1.76 15.91 6.08
N ARG A 75 2.06 14.61 6.11
CA ARG A 75 3.44 14.12 5.95
C ARG A 75 3.99 14.43 4.56
N LEU A 76 3.21 14.20 3.51
CA LEU A 76 3.60 14.50 2.13
C LEU A 76 3.83 16.01 1.91
N LEU A 77 3.01 16.87 2.52
CA LEU A 77 3.17 18.33 2.43
C LEU A 77 4.40 18.87 3.16
N LYS A 78 4.95 18.12 4.13
CA LYS A 78 6.19 18.47 4.83
C LYS A 78 7.45 18.05 4.05
N ASP A 79 7.31 17.18 3.06
CA ASP A 79 8.42 16.75 2.21
C ASP A 79 8.78 17.86 1.20
N GLU A 80 10.05 18.26 1.15
CA GLU A 80 10.49 19.39 0.32
C GLU A 80 10.33 19.16 -1.19
N VAL A 81 10.47 17.92 -1.66
CA VAL A 81 10.32 17.59 -3.08
C VAL A 81 8.85 17.63 -3.45
N ILE A 82 7.99 16.99 -2.65
CA ILE A 82 6.56 16.91 -2.92
C ILE A 82 5.88 18.27 -2.74
N SER A 83 6.27 19.03 -1.70
CA SER A 83 5.73 20.36 -1.43
C SER A 83 6.00 21.33 -2.58
N ARG A 84 7.21 21.32 -3.15
CA ARG A 84 7.57 22.14 -4.33
C ARG A 84 6.86 21.71 -5.61
N ALA A 85 6.52 20.43 -5.74
CA ALA A 85 5.78 19.91 -6.89
C ALA A 85 4.27 20.19 -6.82
N ARG A 86 3.76 20.71 -5.70
CA ARG A 86 2.35 21.09 -5.56
C ARG A 86 2.05 22.30 -6.44
N ILE A 87 1.01 22.19 -7.26
CA ILE A 87 0.44 23.33 -7.97
C ILE A 87 -0.27 24.21 -6.93
N SER A 88 0.34 25.35 -6.60
CA SER A 88 -0.33 26.44 -5.89
C SER A 88 -1.31 27.08 -6.86
N THR A 89 -2.58 27.21 -6.48
CA THR A 89 -3.52 28.07 -7.19
C THR A 89 -3.13 29.53 -6.88
N GLU A 90 -2.09 30.04 -7.54
CA GLU A 90 -1.97 31.48 -7.77
C GLU A 90 -2.64 31.73 -9.13
N ASP A 91 -3.81 32.40 -9.05
CA ASP A 91 -4.72 32.87 -10.12
C ASP A 91 -5.20 31.88 -11.20
#